data_AF-A0A8X6H4D2-F1
#
_entry.id   AF-A0A8X6H4D2-F1
#
_cell.length_a   1.000
_cell.length_b   1.000
_cell.length_c   1.000
_cell.angle_alpha   90.00
_cell.angle_beta   90.00
_cell.angle_gamma   90.00
#
_symmetry.space_group_name_H-M   'P 1'
#
loop_
_entity.id
_entity.type
_entity.pdbx_description
1 polymer ?
#
loop_
_entity_poly.entity_id
_entity_poly.type
_entity_poly.pdbx_seq_one_letter_code
_entity_poly.pdbx_strand_id
1 'polypeptide(L)'
;MANIEALKKSRKNERTAFTKASNRVEELIALEDVDICELEAELNVFKGKVDRLENTHSNILELLPEKDYDAEFEIVEDFRDKAIRIETKARRIINGQQN
;
A
#
# COMPACT_ATOMS: atom_id res chain seq x y z
N MET A 1 22.65 -3.95 12.31
CA MET A 1 21.35 -4.63 12.51
C MET A 1 20.27 -3.58 12.60
N ALA A 2 19.18 -3.75 11.86
CA ALA A 2 18.02 -2.88 12.01
C ALA A 2 17.42 -3.07 13.41
N ASN A 3 17.08 -1.96 14.08
CA ASN A 3 16.43 -1.99 15.38
C ASN A 3 14.91 -2.13 15.16
N ILE A 4 14.29 -3.18 15.71
CA ILE A 4 12.85 -3.43 15.58
C ILE A 4 11.99 -2.24 16.02
N GLU A 5 12.43 -1.48 17.04
CA GLU A 5 11.71 -0.28 17.50
C GLU A 5 11.79 0.87 16.48
N ALA A 6 12.93 1.00 15.79
CA ALA A 6 13.06 1.95 14.69
C ALA A 6 12.18 1.55 13.50
N LEU A 7 12.11 0.26 13.17
CA LEU A 7 11.24 -0.26 12.12
C LEU A 7 9.77 -0.05 12.44
N LYS A 8 9.32 -0.34 13.67
CA LYS A 8 7.94 -0.06 14.11
C LYS A 8 7.57 1.43 14.00
N LYS A 9 8.51 2.33 14.32
CA LYS A 9 8.33 3.77 14.13
C LYS A 9 8.24 4.14 12.64
N SER A 10 9.10 3.57 11.78
CA SER A 10 9.03 3.77 10.33
C SER A 10 7.70 3.28 9.75
N ARG A 11 7.30 2.07 10.13
CA ARG A 11 6.03 1.44 9.74
C ARG A 11 4.84 2.33 10.03
N LYS A 12 4.79 2.99 11.19
CA LYS A 12 3.70 3.92 11.53
C LYS A 12 3.58 5.04 10.51
N ASN A 13 4.70 5.68 10.16
CA ASN A 13 4.72 6.77 9.18
C ASN A 13 4.37 6.28 7.78
N GLU A 14 4.88 5.11 7.39
CA GLU A 14 4.63 4.50 6.09
C GLU A 14 3.17 4.05 5.95
N ARG A 15 2.54 3.52 7.00
CA ARG A 15 1.10 3.24 7.05
C ARG A 15 0.28 4.52 6.84
N THR A 16 0.65 5.63 7.47
CA THR A 16 -0.02 6.92 7.21
C THR A 16 0.13 7.36 5.76
N ALA A 17 1.33 7.21 5.18
CA ALA A 17 1.56 7.55 3.77
C ALA A 17 0.78 6.63 2.81
N PHE A 18 0.75 5.33 3.10
CA PHE A 18 -0.04 4.34 2.38
C PHE A 18 -1.52 4.71 2.41
N THR A 19 -2.09 4.99 3.58
CA THR A 19 -3.52 5.35 3.70
C THR A 19 -3.84 6.63 2.94
N LYS A 20 -2.98 7.65 3.01
CA LYS A 20 -3.19 8.89 2.27
C LYS A 20 -3.19 8.65 0.76
N ALA A 21 -2.22 7.91 0.24
CA ALA A 21 -2.13 7.59 -1.18
C ALA A 21 -3.27 6.66 -1.62
N SER A 22 -3.65 5.69 -0.79
CA SER A 22 -4.77 4.78 -1.06
C SER A 22 -6.09 5.54 -1.20
N ASN A 23 -6.35 6.47 -0.27
CA ASN A 23 -7.55 7.29 -0.29
C ASN A 23 -7.58 8.19 -1.53
N ARG A 24 -6.44 8.77 -1.93
CA ARG A 24 -6.37 9.60 -3.13
C ARG A 24 -6.75 8.82 -4.40
N VAL A 25 -6.22 7.60 -4.55
CA VAL A 25 -6.58 6.73 -5.68
C VAL A 25 -8.05 6.32 -5.62
N GLU A 26 -8.58 5.98 -4.44
CA GLU A 26 -10.00 5.63 -4.27
C GLU A 26 -10.95 6.81 -4.56
N GLU A 27 -10.57 8.04 -4.18
CA GLU A 27 -11.30 9.27 -4.52
C GLU A 27 -11.37 9.46 -6.05
N LEU A 28 -10.24 9.31 -6.74
CA LEU A 28 -10.19 9.43 -8.20
C LEU A 28 -11.04 8.34 -8.88
N ILE A 29 -10.96 7.09 -8.42
CA ILE A 29 -11.77 5.97 -8.93
C ILE A 29 -13.27 6.23 -8.78
N ALA A 30 -13.69 7.01 -7.77
CA ALA A 30 -15.09 7.30 -7.49
C ALA A 30 -15.68 8.45 -8.33
N LEU A 31 -14.86 9.17 -9.10
CA LEU A 31 -15.32 10.24 -9.98
C LEU A 31 -16.04 9.66 -11.21
N GLU A 32 -17.08 10.35 -11.69
CA GLU A 32 -17.80 9.96 -12.91
C GLU A 32 -16.96 10.16 -14.17
N ASP A 33 -16.16 11.23 -14.20
CA ASP A 33 -15.22 11.56 -15.28
C ASP A 33 -13.80 11.60 -14.69
N VAL A 34 -13.09 10.48 -14.82
CA VAL A 34 -11.76 10.30 -14.25
C VAL A 34 -10.71 10.86 -15.19
N ASP A 35 -9.88 11.79 -14.72
CA ASP A 35 -8.63 12.12 -15.40
C ASP A 35 -7.67 10.92 -15.31
N ILE A 36 -7.49 10.24 -16.44
CA ILE A 36 -6.66 9.04 -16.54
C ILE A 36 -5.19 9.33 -16.27
N CYS A 37 -4.69 10.49 -16.70
CA CYS A 37 -3.30 10.87 -16.44
C CYS A 37 -3.07 11.10 -14.95
N GLU A 38 -4.04 11.75 -14.28
CA GLU A 38 -3.99 11.94 -12.83
C GLU A 38 -4.09 10.60 -12.08
N LEU A 39 -5.02 9.72 -12.48
CA LEU A 39 -5.17 8.40 -11.87
C LEU A 39 -3.90 7.54 -12.04
N GLU A 40 -3.26 7.56 -13.21
CA GLU A 40 -1.99 6.86 -13.44
C GLU A 40 -0.87 7.41 -12.56
N ALA A 41 -0.75 8.73 -12.45
CA ALA A 41 0.26 9.37 -11.62
C ALA A 41 0.09 9.02 -10.13
N GLU A 42 -1.13 9.14 -9.60
CA GLU A 42 -1.42 8.82 -8.21
C GLU A 42 -1.31 7.31 -7.92
N LEU A 43 -1.67 6.45 -8.89
CA LEU A 43 -1.45 5.01 -8.77
C LEU A 43 0.05 4.68 -8.65
N ASN A 44 0.92 5.36 -9.39
CA ASN A 44 2.37 5.18 -9.29
C ASN A 44 2.92 5.67 -7.94
N VAL A 45 2.41 6.79 -7.42
CA VAL A 45 2.73 7.26 -6.07
C VAL A 45 2.30 6.23 -5.04
N PHE A 46 1.10 5.68 -5.16
CA PHE A 46 0.56 4.65 -4.26
C PHE A 46 1.44 3.40 -4.26
N LYS A 47 1.81 2.86 -5.42
CA LYS A 47 2.72 1.71 -5.54
C LYS A 47 4.05 1.95 -4.84
N GLY A 48 4.65 3.13 -5.02
CA GLY A 48 5.87 3.48 -4.29
C GLY A 48 5.69 3.52 -2.76
N LYS A 49 4.48 3.76 -2.24
CA LYS A 49 4.19 3.63 -0.80
C LYS A 49 3.98 2.18 -0.38
N VAL A 50 3.35 1.37 -1.22
CA VAL A 50 3.19 -0.08 -1.01
C VAL A 50 4.56 -0.72 -0.89
N ASP A 51 5.45 -0.54 -1.87
CA ASP A 51 6.78 -1.16 -1.90
C ASP A 51 7.61 -0.81 -0.65
N ARG A 52 7.51 0.46 -0.23
CA ARG A 52 8.23 0.93 0.96
C ARG A 52 7.68 0.30 2.24
N LEU A 53 6.36 0.26 2.40
CA LEU A 53 5.73 -0.33 3.57
C LEU A 53 5.96 -1.85 3.63
N GLU A 54 5.90 -2.50 2.47
CA GLU A 54 6.17 -3.93 2.30
C GLU A 54 7.59 -4.29 2.72
N ASN A 55 8.58 -3.51 2.29
CA ASN A 55 9.96 -3.69 2.75
C ASN A 55 10.08 -3.58 4.28
N THR A 56 9.44 -2.58 4.89
CA THR A 56 9.43 -2.45 6.35
C THR A 56 8.71 -3.61 7.05
N HIS A 57 7.60 -4.09 6.49
CA HIS A 57 6.88 -5.26 7.01
C HIS A 57 7.75 -6.52 6.97
N SER A 58 8.41 -6.81 5.84
CA SER A 58 9.32 -7.95 5.71
C SER A 58 10.46 -7.89 6.72
N ASN A 59 11.11 -6.73 6.87
CA ASN A 59 12.17 -6.55 7.87
C ASN A 59 11.68 -6.73 9.32
N ILE A 60 10.42 -6.42 9.61
CA ILE A 60 9.84 -6.66 10.95
C ILE A 60 9.57 -8.14 11.15
N LEU A 61 8.93 -8.80 10.19
CA LEU A 61 8.61 -10.23 10.26
C LEU A 61 9.87 -11.10 10.42
N GLU A 62 10.97 -10.77 9.73
CA GLU A 62 12.26 -11.46 9.86
C GLU A 62 12.88 -11.35 11.27
N LEU A 63 12.55 -10.31 12.02
CA LEU A 63 13.11 -10.02 13.35
C LEU A 63 12.20 -10.45 14.49
N LEU A 64 10.97 -10.84 14.21
CA LEU A 64 10.01 -11.25 15.23
C LEU A 64 10.26 -12.69 15.69
N PRO A 65 10.06 -12.98 16.99
CA PRO A 65 9.98 -14.36 17.44
C PRO A 65 8.69 -15.01 16.94
N GLU A 66 8.72 -16.34 16.76
CA GLU A 66 7.60 -17.14 16.23
C GLU A 66 6.26 -16.86 16.91
N LYS A 67 6.26 -16.68 18.24
CA LYS A 67 5.05 -16.38 19.03
C LYS A 67 4.32 -15.08 18.61
N ASP A 68 5.03 -14.13 18.01
CA ASP A 68 4.50 -12.82 17.62
C ASP A 68 4.35 -12.71 16.08
N TYR A 69 4.80 -13.74 15.33
CA TYR A 69 4.83 -13.74 13.88
C TYR A 69 3.43 -13.75 13.27
N ASP A 70 2.58 -14.71 13.67
CA ASP A 70 1.26 -14.91 13.05
C ASP A 70 0.39 -13.65 13.15
N ALA A 71 0.38 -13.01 14.32
CA ALA A 71 -0.39 -11.79 14.55
C ALA A 71 0.14 -10.61 13.71
N GLU A 72 1.46 -10.49 13.52
CA GLU A 72 1.99 -9.45 12.65
C GLU A 72 1.75 -9.78 11.17
N PHE A 73 1.87 -11.05 10.79
CA PHE A 73 1.65 -11.52 9.42
C PHE A 73 0.22 -11.26 8.94
N GLU A 74 -0.79 -11.52 9.78
CA GLU A 74 -2.19 -11.20 9.49
C GLU A 74 -2.38 -9.70 9.19
N ILE A 75 -1.75 -8.83 9.99
CA ILE A 75 -1.80 -7.38 9.74
C ILE A 75 -1.15 -7.04 8.40
N VAL A 76 -0.02 -7.66 8.05
CA VAL A 76 0.67 -7.42 6.77
C VAL A 76 -0.19 -7.84 5.59
N GLU A 77 -0.86 -9.00 5.67
CA GLU A 77 -1.77 -9.50 4.63
C GLU A 77 -2.94 -8.55 4.38
N ASP A 78 -3.57 -7.99 5.43
CA ASP A 78 -4.63 -6.99 5.29
C ASP A 78 -4.20 -5.78 4.42
N PHE A 79 -2.95 -5.33 4.56
CA PHE A 79 -2.40 -4.24 3.75
C PHE A 79 -2.17 -4.67 2.30
N ARG A 80 -1.66 -5.88 2.07
CA ARG A 80 -1.43 -6.44 0.73
C ARG A 80 -2.75 -6.60 -0.03
N ASP A 81 -3.77 -7.16 0.62
CA ASP A 81 -5.11 -7.30 0.04
C ASP A 81 -5.73 -5.96 -0.32
N LYS A 82 -5.60 -4.96 0.58
CA LYS A 82 -6.05 -3.60 0.27
C LYS A 82 -5.30 -3.02 -0.93
N ALA A 83 -3.98 -3.19 -1.01
CA ALA A 83 -3.15 -2.70 -2.11
C ALA A 83 -3.57 -3.32 -3.45
N ILE A 84 -3.69 -4.65 -3.50
CA ILE A 84 -4.10 -5.39 -4.70
C ILE A 84 -5.48 -4.94 -5.17
N ARG A 85 -6.43 -4.77 -4.25
CA ARG A 85 -7.80 -4.35 -4.58
C ARG A 85 -7.82 -2.97 -5.23
N ILE A 86 -7.08 -2.01 -4.67
CA ILE A 86 -7.02 -0.64 -5.18
C ILE A 86 -6.34 -0.61 -6.55
N GLU A 87 -5.20 -1.29 -6.68
CA GLU A 87 -4.47 -1.37 -7.95
C GLU A 87 -5.34 -2.02 -9.05
N THR A 88 -6.03 -3.11 -8.73
CA THR A 88 -6.91 -3.79 -9.68
C THR A 88 -8.03 -2.88 -10.17
N LYS A 89 -8.68 -2.13 -9.27
CA LYS A 89 -9.73 -1.16 -9.64
C LYS A 89 -9.18 -0.05 -10.53
N ALA A 90 -8.06 0.58 -10.14
CA ALA A 90 -7.44 1.67 -10.89
C ALA A 90 -7.05 1.21 -12.30
N ARG A 91 -6.37 0.07 -12.42
CA ARG A 91 -5.95 -0.50 -13.71
C ARG A 91 -7.13 -0.84 -14.62
N ARG A 92 -8.26 -1.29 -14.06
CA ARG A 92 -9.46 -1.56 -14.87
C ARG A 92 -9.98 -0.32 -15.56
N ILE A 93 -9.97 0.83 -14.87
CA ILE A 93 -10.41 2.12 -15.43
C ILE A 93 -9.42 2.59 -16.49
N ILE A 94 -8.13 2.60 -16.17
CA ILE A 94 -7.05 3.01 -17.08
C ILE A 94 -7.11 2.21 -18.38
N ASN A 95 -7.12 0.87 -18.29
CA ASN A 95 -7.13 0.00 -19.48
C ASN A 95 -8.47 0.03 -20.23
N GLY A 96 -9.57 0.35 -19.54
CA GLY A 96 -10.90 0.43 -20.14
C GLY A 96 -11.11 1.69 -21.01
N GLN A 97 -10.34 2.76 -20.76
CA GLN A 97 -10.36 3.99 -21.56
C GLN A 97 -9.28 4.02 -22.66
N GLN A 98 -8.33 3.08 -22.64
CA GLN A 98 -7.27 2.94 -23.65
C GLN A 98 -7.71 2.10 -24.87
N ASN A 99 -8.89 1.46 -24.81
CA ASN A 99 -9.52 0.70 -25.91
C ASN A 99 -10.69 1.47 -26.51
#